data_AF-A0A679FVG9-F1
#
_entry.id   AF-A0A679FVG9-F1
#
_cell.length_a   1.000
_cell.length_b   1.000
_cell.length_c   1.000
_cell.angle_alpha   90.00
_cell.angle_beta   90.00
_cell.angle_gamma   90.00
#
_symmetry.space_group_name_H-M   'P 1'
#
loop_
_entity.id
_entity.type
_entity.pdbx_description
1 polymer ?
#
loop_
_entity_poly.entity_id
_entity_poly.type
_entity_poly.pdbx_seq_one_letter_code
_entity_poly.pdbx_strand_id
1 'polypeptide(L)' 'MWLGVALVVAGVFLLPCGVVSLKNEWKKLKDLSLKKKVVFLVLEVIDIFTYPIFSAWLLGLSLLLIVGGLAIIVKESLF' A
#
# COMPACT_ATOMS: atom_id res chain seq x y z
N MET A 1 -5.50 -3.89 22.75
CA MET A 1 -4.69 -4.99 22.19
C MET A 1 -5.34 -5.64 20.96
N TRP A 2 -6.57 -6.14 21.06
CA TRP A 2 -7.30 -6.80 19.95
C TRP A 2 -7.48 -5.93 18.70
N LEU A 3 -7.73 -4.62 18.87
CA LEU A 3 -7.84 -3.67 17.77
C LEU A 3 -6.56 -3.58 16.93
N GLY A 4 -5.40 -3.51 17.60
CA GLY A 4 -4.11 -3.47 16.93
C GLY A 4 -3.80 -4.76 16.16
N VAL A 5 -4.15 -5.92 16.74
CA VAL A 5 -4.00 -7.22 16.07
C VAL A 5 -4.90 -7.30 14.83
N ALA A 6 -6.16 -6.85 14.91
CA ALA A 6 -7.07 -6.84 13.78
C ALA A 6 -6.58 -5.93 12.63
N LEU A 7 -6.00 -4.77 12.97
CA LEU A 7 -5.37 -3.85 12.01
C LEU A 7 -4.17 -4.47 11.29
N VAL A 8 -3.30 -5.17 12.03
CA VAL A 8 -2.14 -5.88 11.44
C VAL A 8 -2.61 -7.00 10.52
N VAL A 9 -3.58 -7.82 10.96
CA VAL A 9 -4.11 -8.93 10.16
C VAL A 9 -4.75 -8.43 8.86
N ALA A 10 -5.54 -7.36 8.92
CA ALA A 10 -6.13 -6.74 7.74
C ALA A 10 -5.05 -6.20 6.78
N GLY A 11 -4.02 -5.53 7.32
CA GLY A 11 -2.90 -5.05 6.54
C GLY A 11 -2.11 -6.17 5.85
N VAL A 12 -1.82 -7.27 6.55
CA VAL A 12 -1.12 -8.45 6.00
C VAL A 12 -1.94 -9.13 4.89
N PHE A 13 -3.27 -9.20 5.03
CA PHE A 13 -4.14 -9.73 3.98
C PHE A 13 -4.19 -8.83 2.74
N LEU A 14 -4.07 -7.52 2.90
CA LEU A 14 -4.05 -6.55 1.81
C LEU A 14 -2.71 -6.50 1.05
N LEU A 15 -1.59 -6.89 1.68
CA LEU A 15 -0.27 -6.94 1.05
C LEU A 15 -0.24 -7.75 -0.27
N PRO A 16 -0.65 -9.03 -0.31
CA PRO A 16 -0.59 -9.82 -1.53
C PRO A 16 -1.45 -9.25 -2.65
N CYS A 17 -2.63 -8.69 -2.34
CA CYS A 17 -3.45 -7.98 -3.33
C CYS A 17 -2.73 -6.77 -3.90
N GLY A 18 -2.10 -5.97 -3.05
CA GLY A 18 -1.31 -4.82 -3.47
C GLY A 18 -0.11 -5.21 -4.34
N VAL A 19 0.62 -6.26 -3.98
CA VAL A 19 1.80 -6.75 -4.72
C VAL A 19 1.40 -7.31 -6.09
N VAL A 20 0.34 -8.14 -6.16
CA VAL A 20 -0.14 -8.71 -7.42
C VAL A 20 -0.60 -7.62 -8.37
N SER A 21 -1.34 -6.64 -7.84
CA SER A 21 -1.81 -5.52 -8.64
C SER A 21 -0.64 -4.65 -9.13
N LEU A 22 0.40 -4.47 -8.31
CA LEU A 22 1.52 -3.58 -8.66
C LEU A 22 2.37 -4.25 -9.72
N LYS A 23 2.57 -5.56 -9.59
CA LYS A 23 3.25 -6.39 -10.58
C LYS A 23 2.55 -6.36 -11.94
N ASN A 24 1.21 -6.36 -11.96
CA ASN A 24 0.43 -6.30 -13.20
C ASN A 24 0.60 -4.95 -13.91
N GLU A 25 0.55 -3.87 -13.14
CA GLU A 25 0.76 -2.51 -13.66
C GLU A 25 2.21 -2.29 -14.11
N TRP A 26 3.18 -2.85 -13.38
CA TRP A 26 4.59 -2.83 -13.78
C TRP A 26 4.87 -3.58 -15.08
N LYS A 27 4.09 -4.65 -15.36
CA LYS A 27 4.12 -5.40 -16.61
C LYS A 27 3.52 -4.60 -17.76
N LYS A 28 2.39 -3.91 -17.56
CA LYS A 28 1.79 -3.01 -18.56
C LYS A 28 2.71 -1.83 -18.91
N LEU A 29 3.40 -1.29 -17.91
CA LEU A 29 4.32 -0.17 -18.06
C LEU A 29 5.73 -0.61 -18.52
N LYS A 30 5.96 -1.90 -18.84
CA LYS A 30 7.31 -2.43 -19.13
C LYS A 30 7.95 -1.81 -20.38
N ASP A 31 7.15 -1.34 -21.34
CA ASP A 31 7.63 -0.65 -22.55
C ASP A 31 7.95 0.84 -22.33
N LEU A 32 7.67 1.41 -21.15
CA LEU A 32 7.96 2.80 -20.82
C LEU A 32 9.29 2.95 -20.09
N SER A 33 10.04 4.01 -20.46
CA SER A 33 11.31 4.38 -19.80
C SER A 33 11.16 4.53 -18.29
N LEU A 34 12.15 4.07 -17.51
CA LEU A 34 12.16 4.12 -16.04
C LEU A 34 11.82 5.51 -15.47
N LYS A 35 12.26 6.59 -16.12
CA LYS A 35 11.92 7.97 -15.73
C LYS A 35 10.42 8.25 -15.82
N LYS A 36 9.77 7.80 -16.90
CA LYS A 36 8.31 7.93 -17.06
C LYS A 36 7.56 7.04 -16.07
N LYS A 37 8.09 5.85 -15.76
CA LYS A 37 7.54 4.95 -14.73
C LYS A 37 7.47 5.63 -13.36
N VAL A 38 8.56 6.26 -12.92
CA VAL A 38 8.63 6.97 -11.63
C VAL A 38 7.74 8.21 -11.62
N VAL A 39 7.78 9.01 -12.69
CA VAL A 39 6.94 10.21 -12.80
C VAL A 39 5.46 9.86 -12.80
N PHE A 40 5.07 8.78 -13.49
CA PHE A 40 3.70 8.28 -13.50
C PHE A 40 3.29 7.81 -12.10
N LEU A 41 4.12 7.05 -11.39
CA LEU A 41 3.88 6.63 -10.00
C LEU A 41 3.73 7.81 -9.03
N VAL A 42 4.52 8.88 -9.20
CA VAL A 42 4.44 10.09 -8.36
C VAL A 42 3.21 10.93 -8.69
N LEU A 43 2.89 11.08 -9.98
CA LEU A 43 1.64 11.71 -10.40
C LEU A 43 0.43 10.92 -9.91
N GLU A 44 0.49 9.60 -9.88
CA GLU A 44 -0.58 8.70 -9.40
C GLU A 44 -0.83 8.83 -7.89
N VAL A 45 0.21 9.09 -7.08
CA VAL A 45 0.04 9.39 -5.65
C VAL A 45 -0.65 10.75 -5.42
N ILE A 46 -0.42 11.72 -6.32
CA ILE A 46 -1.01 13.07 -6.24
C ILE A 46 -2.41 13.11 -6.87
N ASP A 47 -2.60 12.38 -7.98
CA ASP A 47 -3.80 12.33 -8.79
C ASP A 47 -4.71 11.21 -8.29
N ILE A 48 -5.18 11.37 -7.04
CA ILE A 48 -6.13 10.47 -6.36
C ILE A 48 -7.44 10.26 -7.14
N PHE A 49 -7.74 11.13 -8.12
CA PHE A 49 -9.07 11.23 -8.72
C PHE A 49 -9.17 10.79 -10.19
N THR A 50 -8.09 10.74 -10.97
CA THR A 50 -8.22 10.65 -12.45
C THR A 50 -7.95 9.27 -13.04
N TYR A 51 -7.01 8.47 -12.52
CA TYR A 51 -6.75 7.11 -13.00
C TYR A 51 -6.36 6.19 -11.85
N PRO A 52 -7.27 5.33 -11.36
CA PRO A 52 -7.03 4.58 -10.15
C PRO A 52 -6.23 3.33 -10.49
N ILE A 53 -4.91 3.43 -10.46
CA ILE A 53 -4.12 2.24 -10.17
C ILE A 53 -4.23 2.05 -8.66
N PHE A 54 -5.36 1.44 -8.28
CA PHE A 54 -5.74 1.05 -6.92
C PHE A 54 -4.62 0.33 -6.15
N SER A 55 -3.65 -0.22 -6.89
CA SER A 55 -2.54 -1.01 -6.42
C SER A 55 -1.52 -0.30 -5.54
N ALA A 56 -1.01 0.85 -5.97
CA ALA A 56 0.05 1.54 -5.23
C ALA A 56 -0.50 2.08 -3.90
N TRP A 57 -1.74 2.55 -3.95
CA TRP A 57 -2.54 2.89 -2.79
C TRP A 57 -2.82 1.70 -1.88
N LEU A 58 -3.18 0.52 -2.41
CA LEU A 58 -3.40 -0.68 -1.60
C LEU A 58 -2.16 -1.08 -0.79
N LEU A 59 -0.97 -0.96 -1.39
CA LEU A 59 0.29 -1.24 -0.71
C LEU A 59 0.60 -0.20 0.35
N GLY A 60 0.44 1.09 0.02
CA GLY A 60 0.63 2.17 0.98
C GLY A 60 -0.31 2.04 2.18
N LEU A 61 -1.59 1.77 1.92
CA LEU A 61 -2.63 1.63 2.93
C LEU A 61 -2.45 0.36 3.76
N SER A 62 -2.04 -0.75 3.15
CA SER A 62 -1.62 -1.96 3.85
C SER A 62 -0.45 -1.70 4.81
N LEU A 63 0.57 -0.98 4.36
CA LEU A 63 1.72 -0.62 5.19
C LEU A 63 1.28 0.27 6.38
N LEU A 64 0.39 1.23 6.11
CA LEU A 64 -0.17 2.13 7.11
C LEU A 64 -0.98 1.39 8.17
N LEU A 65 -1.77 0.38 7.77
CA LEU A 65 -2.53 -0.49 8.66
C LEU A 65 -1.61 -1.34 9.54
N ILE A 66 -0.52 -1.90 8.98
CA ILE A 66 0.45 -2.71 9.73
C ILE A 66 1.19 -1.83 10.75
N VAL A 67 1.73 -0.69 10.31
CA VAL A 67 2.49 0.22 11.18
C VAL A 67 1.59 0.82 12.26
N GLY A 68 0.38 1.27 11.89
CA GLY A 68 -0.59 1.78 12.85
C GLY A 68 -1.08 0.73 13.84
N GLY A 69 -1.34 -0.50 13.37
CA GLY A 69 -1.71 -1.62 14.21
C GLY A 69 -0.61 -1.99 15.21
N LEU A 70 0.65 -2.06 14.76
CA LEU A 70 1.82 -2.29 15.62
C LEU A 70 1.99 -1.17 16.65
N ALA A 71 1.85 0.09 16.25
CA ALA A 71 1.95 1.22 17.17
C ALA A 71 0.90 1.16 18.29
N ILE A 72 -0.32 0.73 17.97
CA ILE A 72 -1.39 0.52 18.96
C ILE A 72 -1.06 -0.66 19.89
N ILE A 73 -0.58 -1.79 19.37
CA ILE A 73 -0.17 -2.94 20.20
C ILE A 73 0.94 -2.55 21.17
N VAL A 74 1.98 -1.86 20.67
CA VAL A 74 3.11 -1.41 21.49
C VAL A 74 2.65 -0.43 22.56
N LYS A 75 1.82 0.55 22.19
CA LYS A 75 1.28 1.53 23.14
C LYS A 75 0.49 0.87 24.27
N GLU A 76 -0.32 -0.14 23.94
CA GLU A 76 -1.18 -0.82 24.92
C GLU A 76 -0.45 -1.91 25.72
N SER A 77 0.74 -2.33 25.30
CA SER A 77 1.62 -3.21 26.07
C SER A 77 2.53 -2.47 27.06
N LEU A 78 2.63 -1.14 26.92
CA LEU A 78 3.50 -0.27 27.72
C LEU A 78 2.76 0.38 28.91
N PHE A 79 1.45 0.19 29.00
CA PHE A 79 0.55 0.76 30.01
C PHE A 79 -0.14 -0.37 30.77
#